data_AF-Q1RJK4-F1
#
_entry.id   AF-Q1RJK4-F1
#
_cell.length_a   1.000
_cell.length_b   1.000
_cell.length_c   1.000
_cell.angle_alpha   90.00
_cell.angle_beta   90.00
_cell.angle_gamma   90.00
#
_symmetry.space_group_name_H-M   'P 1'
#
loop_
_entity.id
_entity.type
_entity.pdbx_description
1 polymer ?
#
loop_
_entity_poly.entity_id
_entity_poly.type
_entity_poly.pdbx_seq_one_letter_code
_entity_poly.pdbx_strand_id
1 'polypeptide(L)'
;MRDKLLERTESQILLHGDLHHENILQNGKQWVVIDPKGVIGYPINEVWAFIIDIEKDTEFVANYFGFNLQEVRNWYFVQLILAICWNLEDGIENRLFLELAKKAYELVIE
;
A
#
# COMPACT_ATOMS: atom_id res chain seq x y z
N MET A 1 0.68 1.82 16.62
CA MET A 1 0.63 2.00 15.16
C MET A 1 -0.62 2.74 14.69
N ARG A 2 -1.84 2.19 14.88
CA ARG A 2 -3.11 2.80 14.42
C ARG A 2 -3.23 4.30 14.73
N ASP A 3 -3.14 4.69 16.00
CA ASP A 3 -3.38 6.07 16.41
C ASP A 3 -2.38 7.04 15.75
N LYS A 4 -1.10 6.66 15.70
CA LYS A 4 -0.03 7.39 14.99
C LYS A 4 -0.29 7.54 13.48
N LEU A 5 -0.87 6.53 12.82
CA LEU A 5 -1.21 6.62 11.39
C LEU A 5 -2.42 7.51 11.12
N LEU A 6 -3.30 7.70 12.11
CA LEU A 6 -4.47 8.56 11.99
C LEU A 6 -4.16 10.01 12.36
N GLU A 7 -3.10 10.26 13.13
CA GLU A 7 -2.62 11.59 13.49
C GLU A 7 -1.81 12.25 12.36
N ARG A 8 -2.42 12.47 11.19
CA ARG A 8 -1.77 13.12 10.04
C ARG A 8 -2.36 14.49 9.76
N THR A 9 -1.47 15.45 9.51
CA THR A 9 -1.82 16.86 9.21
C THR A 9 -1.91 17.14 7.72
N GLU A 10 -1.52 16.20 6.87
CA GLU A 10 -1.60 16.35 5.42
C GLU A 10 -3.07 16.33 4.93
N SER A 11 -3.34 16.98 3.81
CA SER A 11 -4.69 17.01 3.25
C SER A 11 -5.11 15.66 2.70
N GLN A 12 -6.33 15.23 3.01
CA GLN A 12 -6.93 14.08 2.35
C GLN A 12 -7.35 14.43 0.92
N ILE A 13 -7.16 13.48 0.00
CA ILE A 13 -7.48 13.62 -1.42
C ILE A 13 -8.34 12.45 -1.89
N LEU A 14 -8.87 12.55 -3.12
CA LEU A 14 -9.49 11.42 -3.79
C LEU A 14 -8.41 10.42 -4.23
N LEU A 15 -8.56 9.18 -3.78
CA LEU A 15 -7.72 8.04 -4.10
C LEU A 15 -8.48 7.05 -4.99
N HIS A 16 -7.76 6.28 -5.79
CA HIS A 16 -8.23 5.10 -6.50
C HIS A 16 -8.91 4.10 -5.55
N GLY A 17 -8.27 3.84 -4.40
CA GLY A 17 -8.79 2.94 -3.35
C GLY A 17 -8.62 1.45 -3.61
N ASP A 18 -8.08 1.08 -4.77
CA ASP A 18 -7.79 -0.32 -5.18
C ASP A 18 -6.65 -0.35 -6.21
N LEU A 19 -5.59 0.43 -5.94
CA LEU A 19 -4.50 0.61 -6.88
C LEU A 19 -3.47 -0.51 -6.73
N HIS A 20 -3.42 -1.42 -7.70
CA HIS A 20 -2.37 -2.43 -7.82
C HIS A 20 -1.91 -2.58 -9.27
N HIS A 21 -0.85 -3.35 -9.47
CA HIS A 21 -0.22 -3.55 -10.78
C HIS A 21 -1.16 -4.06 -11.87
N GLU A 22 -2.23 -4.78 -11.54
CA GLU A 22 -3.22 -5.23 -12.54
C GLU A 22 -4.21 -4.13 -12.93
N ASN A 23 -4.40 -3.12 -12.07
CA ASN A 23 -5.21 -1.93 -12.34
C ASN A 23 -4.41 -0.78 -12.96
N ILE A 24 -3.14 -0.99 -13.29
CA ILE A 24 -2.26 -0.02 -13.96
C ILE A 24 -1.91 -0.57 -15.34
N LEU A 25 -2.50 0.00 -16.40
CA LEU A 25 -2.32 -0.46 -17.76
C LEU A 25 -1.40 0.46 -18.56
N GLN A 26 -0.61 -0.14 -19.44
CA GLN A 26 0.20 0.60 -20.42
C GLN A 26 -0.66 0.92 -21.66
N ASN A 27 -0.88 2.21 -21.93
CA ASN A 27 -1.52 2.70 -23.15
C ASN A 27 -0.49 3.43 -24.02
N GLY A 28 0.25 2.66 -24.83
CA GLY A 28 1.35 3.17 -25.64
C GLY A 28 2.50 3.69 -24.76
N LYS A 29 2.72 5.01 -24.76
CA LYS A 29 3.74 5.68 -23.91
C LYS A 29 3.20 6.20 -22.59
N GLN A 30 1.90 6.05 -22.33
CA GLN A 30 1.25 6.55 -21.13
C GLN A 30 0.80 5.38 -20.24
N TRP A 31 0.69 5.65 -18.95
CA TRP A 31 0.08 4.74 -17.98
C TRP A 31 -1.33 5.24 -17.66
N VAL A 32 -2.29 4.32 -17.58
CA VAL A 32 -3.68 4.60 -17.23
C VAL A 32 -4.11 3.68 -16.10
N VAL A 33 -4.93 4.19 -15.19
CA VAL A 33 -5.52 3.42 -14.09
C VAL A 33 -6.98 3.07 -14.40
N ILE A 34 -7.43 1.89 -13.96
CA ILE A 34 -8.79 1.37 -14.18
C ILE A 34 -9.38 0.77 -12.90
N ASP A 35 -10.70 0.63 -12.86
CA ASP A 35 -11.47 0.10 -11.71
C ASP A 35 -11.28 0.86 -10.38
N PRO A 36 -11.47 2.19 -10.34
CA PRO A 36 -11.38 2.92 -9.08
C PRO A 36 -12.58 2.61 -8.18
N LYS A 37 -12.31 2.36 -6.89
CA LYS A 37 -13.35 2.39 -5.84
C LYS A 37 -13.69 3.83 -5.44
N GLY A 38 -12.71 4.74 -5.51
CA GLY A 38 -12.89 6.16 -5.24
C GLY A 38 -13.10 6.48 -3.76
N VAL A 39 -12.03 6.55 -2.98
CA VAL A 39 -12.09 6.81 -1.54
C VAL A 39 -11.37 8.10 -1.15
N ILE A 40 -11.81 8.75 -0.08
CA ILE A 40 -11.10 9.92 0.47
C ILE A 40 -10.08 9.44 1.51
N GLY A 41 -8.81 9.80 1.33
CA GLY A 41 -7.75 9.37 2.24
C GLY A 41 -6.43 10.11 2.04
N TYR A 42 -5.41 9.69 2.78
CA TYR A 42 -4.07 10.26 2.69
C TYR A 42 -3.31 9.70 1.48
N PRO A 43 -2.52 10.50 0.74
CA PRO A 43 -1.84 10.05 -0.48
C PRO A 43 -0.93 8.82 -0.28
N ILE A 44 -0.30 8.71 0.90
CA ILE A 44 0.55 7.56 1.27
C ILE A 44 -0.21 6.21 1.23
N ASN A 45 -1.55 6.22 1.24
CA ASN A 45 -2.34 5.00 1.20
C ASN A 45 -2.31 4.29 -0.15
N GLU A 46 -1.80 4.91 -1.22
CA GLU A 46 -1.72 4.31 -2.56
C GLU A 46 -0.34 3.82 -2.94
N VAL A 47 0.70 4.21 -2.20
CA VAL A 47 2.08 3.95 -2.63
C VAL A 47 2.49 2.48 -2.54
N TRP A 48 1.68 1.65 -1.90
CA TRP A 48 1.88 0.21 -1.85
C TRP A 48 1.84 -0.46 -3.23
N ALA A 49 1.17 0.16 -4.21
CA ALA A 49 1.12 -0.32 -5.59
C ALA A 49 2.51 -0.49 -6.22
N PHE A 50 3.51 0.22 -5.69
CA PHE A 50 4.89 0.23 -6.18
C PHE A 50 5.83 -0.71 -5.41
N ILE A 51 5.32 -1.51 -4.46
CA ILE A 51 6.14 -2.37 -3.60
C ILE A 51 6.06 -3.83 -4.07
N ILE A 52 7.18 -4.36 -4.55
CA ILE A 52 7.37 -5.79 -4.87
C ILE A 52 8.44 -6.37 -3.94
N ASP A 53 9.60 -5.73 -3.86
CA ASP A 53 10.65 -5.99 -2.88
C ASP A 53 10.44 -5.06 -1.68
N ILE A 54 10.05 -5.63 -0.54
CA ILE A 54 9.64 -4.85 0.64
C ILE A 54 10.75 -3.89 1.09
N GLU A 55 11.99 -4.34 1.15
CA GLU A 55 13.09 -3.54 1.70
C GLU A 55 13.47 -2.43 0.71
N LYS A 56 13.76 -2.82 -0.54
CA LYS A 56 14.24 -1.89 -1.56
C LYS A 56 13.15 -0.90 -2.00
N ASP A 57 11.93 -1.38 -2.21
CA ASP A 57 10.89 -0.56 -2.80
C ASP A 57 10.25 0.36 -1.76
N THR A 58 10.19 -0.01 -0.47
CA THR A 58 9.76 0.94 0.58
C THR A 58 10.72 2.11 0.72
N GLU A 59 12.04 1.87 0.62
CA GLU A 59 13.05 2.93 0.59
C GLU A 59 12.93 3.82 -0.66
N PHE A 60 12.75 3.20 -1.83
CA PHE A 60 12.54 3.95 -3.07
C PHE A 60 11.29 4.84 -2.98
N VAL A 61 10.16 4.27 -2.58
CA VAL A 61 8.87 4.97 -2.45
C VAL A 61 8.96 6.12 -1.45
N ALA A 62 9.55 5.88 -0.28
CA ALA A 62 9.73 6.92 0.74
C ALA A 62 10.53 8.10 0.18
N ASN A 63 11.64 7.83 -0.49
CA ASN A 63 12.48 8.87 -1.08
C ASN A 63 11.81 9.58 -2.26
N TYR A 64 11.15 8.85 -3.16
CA TYR A 64 10.54 9.40 -4.36
C TYR A 64 9.37 10.34 -4.05
N PHE A 65 8.51 9.95 -3.11
CA PHE A 65 7.33 10.74 -2.72
C PHE A 65 7.58 11.67 -1.53
N GLY A 66 8.75 11.61 -0.89
CA GLY A 66 9.09 12.45 0.27
C GLY A 66 8.36 12.02 1.56
N PHE A 67 8.01 10.75 1.69
CA PHE A 67 7.40 10.21 2.90
C PHE A 67 8.46 9.70 3.88
N ASN A 68 8.08 9.62 5.17
CA ASN A 68 8.90 8.92 6.14
C ASN A 68 8.87 7.40 5.86
N LEU A 69 10.04 6.77 5.83
CA LEU A 69 10.17 5.34 5.53
C LEU A 69 9.35 4.45 6.47
N GLN A 70 9.32 4.77 7.77
CA GLN A 70 8.57 3.99 8.74
C GLN A 70 7.06 4.12 8.51
N GLU A 71 6.59 5.27 8.06
CA GLU A 71 5.18 5.45 7.69
C GLU A 71 4.81 4.63 6.45
N VAL A 72 5.67 4.60 5.43
CA VAL A 72 5.46 3.76 4.23
C VAL A 72 5.36 2.30 4.62
N ARG A 73 6.29 1.81 5.46
CA ARG A 73 6.29 0.42 5.96
C ARG A 73 5.04 0.10 6.79
N ASN A 74 4.63 1.01 7.67
CA ASN A 74 3.40 0.87 8.46
C ASN A 74 2.15 0.78 7.56
N TRP A 75 2.03 1.66 6.57
CA TRP A 75 0.90 1.65 5.63
C TRP A 75 0.91 0.41 4.74
N TYR A 76 2.08 -0.01 4.25
CA TYR A 76 2.21 -1.26 3.50
C TYR A 76 1.76 -2.48 4.31
N PHE A 77 2.16 -2.56 5.59
CA PHE A 77 1.68 -3.62 6.49
C PHE A 77 0.16 -3.60 6.64
N VAL A 78 -0.46 -2.43 6.84
CA VAL A 78 -1.93 -2.31 6.90
C VAL A 78 -2.58 -2.82 5.60
N GLN A 79 -2.03 -2.50 4.44
CA GLN A 79 -2.54 -2.97 3.14
C GLN A 79 -2.42 -4.49 2.98
N LEU A 80 -1.33 -5.11 3.45
CA LEU A 80 -1.21 -6.56 3.48
C LEU A 80 -2.28 -7.22 4.36
N ILE A 81 -2.54 -6.65 5.54
CA ILE A 81 -3.61 -7.16 6.42
C ILE A 81 -4.98 -7.00 5.77
N LEU A 82 -5.24 -5.88 5.09
CA LEU A 82 -6.48 -5.67 4.35
C LEU A 82 -6.64 -6.70 3.23
N ALA A 83 -5.60 -6.92 2.41
CA ALA A 83 -5.62 -7.93 1.35
C ALA A 83 -5.88 -9.35 1.90
N ILE A 84 -5.33 -9.67 3.08
CA ILE A 84 -5.62 -10.94 3.76
C ILE A 84 -7.10 -11.04 4.13
N CYS A 85 -7.70 -9.99 4.70
CA CYS A 85 -9.12 -9.97 5.03
C CYS A 85 -9.99 -10.22 3.79
N TRP A 86 -9.69 -9.55 2.68
CA TRP A 86 -10.42 -9.73 1.41
C TRP A 86 -10.30 -11.15 0.87
N ASN A 87 -9.08 -11.68 0.78
CA ASN A 87 -8.87 -13.06 0.34
C ASN A 87 -9.58 -14.07 1.25
N LEU A 88 -9.65 -13.83 2.56
CA LEU A 88 -10.40 -14.69 3.49
C LEU A 88 -11.91 -14.64 3.22
N GLU A 89 -12.47 -13.46 2.95
CA GLU A 89 -13.87 -13.28 2.58
C GLU A 89 -14.21 -14.01 1.28
N ASP A 90 -13.29 -13.99 0.30
CA ASP A 90 -13.46 -14.64 -1.01
C ASP A 90 -13.05 -16.13 -1.03
N GLY A 91 -12.54 -16.68 0.08
CA GLY A 91 -12.09 -18.07 0.17
C GLY A 91 -10.81 -18.38 -0.62
N ILE A 92 -9.96 -17.37 -0.83
CA ILE A 92 -8.69 -17.43 -1.57
C ILE A 92 -7.52 -17.81 -0.62
N GLU A 93 -6.54 -18.57 -1.13
CA GLU A 93 -5.34 -18.94 -0.35
C GLU A 93 -4.49 -17.70 -0.01
N ASN A 94 -4.12 -17.57 1.27
CA ASN A 94 -3.45 -16.38 1.81
C ASN A 94 -1.95 -16.54 2.09
N ARG A 95 -1.34 -17.66 1.70
CA ARG A 95 0.04 -18.00 2.11
C ARG A 95 1.04 -16.89 1.78
N LEU A 96 1.00 -16.39 0.55
CA LEU A 96 1.88 -15.33 0.08
C LEU A 96 1.74 -14.06 0.93
N PHE A 97 0.52 -13.56 1.12
CA PHE A 97 0.27 -12.35 1.89
C PHE A 97 0.63 -12.50 3.37
N LEU A 98 0.42 -13.68 3.96
CA LEU A 98 0.85 -13.98 5.33
C LEU A 98 2.38 -13.99 5.47
N GLU A 99 3.11 -14.53 4.49
CA GLU A 99 4.58 -14.48 4.47
C GLU A 99 5.11 -13.05 4.31
N LEU A 100 4.52 -12.28 3.41
CA LEU A 100 4.85 -10.86 3.23
C LEU A 100 4.53 -10.05 4.50
N ALA A 101 3.39 -10.29 5.14
CA ALA A 101 3.00 -9.60 6.37
C ALA A 101 3.97 -9.89 7.52
N LYS A 102 4.47 -11.13 7.64
CA LYS A 102 5.51 -11.49 8.63
C LYS A 102 6.80 -10.71 8.39
N LYS A 103 7.28 -10.66 7.14
CA LYS A 103 8.49 -9.89 6.77
C LYS A 103 8.29 -8.40 7.01
N ALA A 104 7.17 -7.84 6.57
CA ALA A 104 6.85 -6.43 6.77
C ALA A 104 6.76 -6.09 8.27
N TYR A 105 6.22 -6.97 9.10
CA TYR A 105 6.12 -6.77 10.54
C TYR A 105 7.49 -6.61 11.22
N GLU A 106 8.51 -7.34 10.77
CA GLU A 106 9.90 -7.19 11.27
C GLU A 106 10.47 -5.80 10.98
N LEU A 107 10.02 -5.14 9.91
CA LEU A 107 10.45 -3.79 9.51
C LEU A 107 9.59 -2.67 10.11
N VAL A 108 8.44 -3.01 10.70
CA VAL A 108 7.49 -2.08 11.32
C VAL A 108 7.84 -1.80 12.80
N ILE A 109 8.63 -2.67 13.43
CA ILE A 109 9.02 -2.56 14.83
C ILE A 109 10.22 -1.60 14.98
N GLU A 110 9.91 -0.35 15.32
CA GLU A 110 10.82 0.61 15.99
C GLU A 110 10.09 1.28 17.15
#